data_AF-A0A933IR70-F1
#
_entry.id   AF-A0A933IR70-F1
#
_cell.length_a   1.000
_cell.length_b   1.000
_cell.length_c   1.000
_cell.angle_alpha   90.00
_cell.angle_beta   90.00
_cell.angle_gamma   90.00
#
_symmetry.space_group_name_H-M   'P 1'
#
loop_
_entity.id
_entity.type
_entity.pdbx_description
1 polymer ?
#
loop_
_entity_poly.entity_id
_entity_poly.type
_entity_poly.pdbx_seq_one_letter_code
_entity_poly.pdbx_strand_id
1 'polypeptide(L)'
;MKALSDLSGVDIKNHNNDPKEVVRCVRNWFLETVGVKNIAGPAVIWYRFTDFTSDFFDTRKKEGFADDDLNMMPVPEYLDFIRSWISEMGS
;
A
#
# COMPACT_ATOMS: atom_id res chain seq x y z
N MET A 1 -1.97 15.23 -11.02
CA MET A 1 -2.61 14.04 -10.42
C MET A 1 -3.29 14.48 -9.13
N LYS A 2 -4.63 14.61 -9.14
CA LYS A 2 -5.46 15.09 -8.01
C LYS A 2 -6.31 13.92 -7.49
N ALA A 3 -5.68 12.87 -6.97
CA ALA A 3 -6.41 11.73 -6.40
C ALA A 3 -6.38 11.75 -4.86
N LEU A 4 -5.36 12.36 -4.25
CA LEU A 4 -5.29 12.55 -2.80
C LEU A 4 -6.09 13.75 -2.30
N SER A 5 -6.53 14.66 -3.18
CA SER A 5 -7.33 15.82 -2.78
C SER A 5 -8.76 15.46 -2.39
N ASP A 6 -9.27 14.28 -2.75
CA ASP A 6 -10.64 13.87 -2.43
C ASP A 6 -10.75 13.17 -1.06
N LEU A 7 -9.62 12.80 -0.46
CA LEU A 7 -9.56 12.41 0.96
C LEU A 7 -9.69 13.62 1.89
N SER A 8 -9.65 14.86 1.38
CA SER A 8 -9.72 16.10 2.17
C SER A 8 -11.08 16.35 2.83
N GLY A 9 -12.11 15.56 2.51
CA GLY A 9 -13.42 15.60 3.18
C GLY A 9 -13.42 14.90 4.54
N VAL A 10 -12.42 14.05 4.78
CA VAL A 10 -12.00 13.65 6.12
C VAL A 10 -10.89 14.64 6.46
N ASP A 11 -11.02 15.44 7.51
CA ASP A 11 -9.89 16.18 8.06
C ASP A 11 -8.81 15.14 8.34
N ILE A 12 -7.85 14.99 7.41
CA ILE A 12 -6.73 14.07 7.58
C ILE A 12 -5.87 14.77 8.63
N LYS A 13 -6.28 14.62 9.89
CA LYS A 13 -5.71 15.24 11.08
C LYS A 13 -4.21 15.05 11.02
N ASN A 14 -3.47 16.15 10.97
CA ASN A 14 -2.01 16.26 11.03
C ASN A 14 -1.29 14.92 11.33
N HIS A 15 -0.82 14.22 10.29
CA HIS A 15 -0.24 12.88 10.44
C HIS A 15 1.19 12.88 10.95
N ASN A 16 1.79 14.03 11.26
CA ASN A 16 3.21 14.13 11.64
C ASN A 16 4.17 13.35 10.72
N ASN A 17 3.83 13.15 9.44
CA ASN A 17 4.55 12.32 8.49
C ASN A 17 4.65 10.81 8.87
N ASP A 18 3.67 10.28 9.62
CA ASP A 18 3.56 8.85 9.98
C ASP A 18 2.68 8.08 8.97
N PRO A 19 3.26 7.20 8.14
CA PRO A 19 2.51 6.38 7.19
C PRO A 19 1.43 5.49 7.82
N LYS A 20 1.60 5.07 9.08
CA LYS A 20 0.62 4.22 9.79
C LYS A 20 -0.68 4.96 10.06
N GLU A 21 -0.61 6.27 10.28
CA GLU A 21 -1.80 7.12 10.47
C GLU A 21 -2.58 7.25 9.16
N VAL A 22 -1.88 7.41 8.03
CA VAL A 22 -2.51 7.44 6.70
C VAL A 22 -3.27 6.14 6.42
N VAL A 23 -2.65 4.97 6.67
CA VAL A 23 -3.32 3.67 6.52
C VAL A 23 -4.56 3.59 7.39
N ARG A 24 -4.50 4.08 8.63
CA ARG A 24 -5.65 4.09 9.54
C ARG A 24 -6.78 4.97 9.03
N CYS A 25 -6.48 6.19 8.57
CA CYS A 25 -7.47 7.12 8.02
C CYS A 25 -8.19 6.53 6.82
N VAL A 26 -7.45 6.00 5.84
CA VAL A 26 -8.03 5.38 4.64
C VAL A 26 -8.88 4.16 5.01
N ARG A 27 -8.38 3.29 5.88
CA ARG A 27 -9.11 2.09 6.34
C ARG A 27 -10.43 2.46 7.03
N ASN A 28 -10.42 3.48 7.89
CA ASN A 28 -11.63 3.92 8.59
C ASN A 28 -12.64 4.55 7.63
N TRP A 29 -12.17 5.34 6.66
CA TRP A 29 -13.03 5.90 5.61
C TRP A 29 -13.77 4.81 4.82
N PHE A 30 -13.12 3.70 4.46
CA PHE A 30 -13.77 2.56 3.81
C PHE A 30 -14.86 1.90 4.67
N LEU A 31 -14.65 1.82 5.98
CA LEU A 31 -15.67 1.28 6.89
C LEU A 31 -16.86 2.20 7.07
N GLU A 32 -16.60 3.49 7.25
CA GLU A 32 -17.62 4.48 7.57
C GLU A 32 -18.42 4.90 6.34
N THR A 33 -17.76 5.06 5.19
CA THR A 33 -18.36 5.60 3.97
C THR A 33 -18.85 4.50 3.02
N VAL A 34 -18.03 3.46 2.82
CA VAL A 34 -18.34 2.37 1.87
C VAL A 34 -19.06 1.22 2.57
N GLY A 35 -18.99 1.12 3.90
CA GLY A 35 -19.66 0.09 4.69
C GLY A 35 -19.01 -1.29 4.59
N VAL A 36 -17.75 -1.37 4.14
CA VAL A 36 -17.03 -2.64 4.02
C VAL A 36 -16.79 -3.23 5.41
N LYS A 37 -17.31 -4.43 5.67
CA LYS A 37 -17.17 -5.13 6.96
C LYS A 37 -15.97 -6.08 6.94
N ASN A 38 -15.51 -6.49 8.12
CA ASN A 38 -14.40 -7.45 8.29
C ASN A 38 -13.07 -7.00 7.69
N ILE A 39 -12.82 -5.69 7.61
CA ILE A 39 -11.50 -5.16 7.21
C ILE A 39 -10.50 -5.40 8.33
N ALA A 40 -9.32 -5.91 7.97
CA ALA A 40 -8.18 -6.06 8.86
C ALA A 40 -7.84 -4.76 9.64
N GLY A 41 -7.21 -4.92 10.79
CA GLY A 41 -6.74 -3.80 11.59
C GLY A 41 -5.68 -2.97 10.83
N PRO A 42 -5.57 -1.66 11.09
CA PRO A 42 -4.63 -0.78 10.38
C PRO A 42 -3.18 -1.24 10.51
N ALA A 43 -2.78 -1.78 11.67
CA ALA A 43 -1.44 -2.34 11.87
C ALA A 43 -1.18 -3.56 10.98
N VAL A 44 -2.17 -4.45 10.82
CA VAL A 44 -2.06 -5.63 9.95
C VAL A 44 -1.90 -5.21 8.49
N ILE A 45 -2.69 -4.22 8.04
CA ILE A 45 -2.57 -3.68 6.69
C ILE A 45 -1.18 -3.07 6.47
N TRP A 46 -0.71 -2.26 7.43
CA TRP A 46 0.61 -1.65 7.36
C TRP A 46 1.74 -2.68 7.29
N TYR A 47 1.72 -3.69 8.17
CA TYR A 47 2.76 -4.73 8.17
C TYR A 47 2.76 -5.54 6.88
N ARG A 48 1.59 -5.97 6.38
CA ARG A 48 1.51 -6.66 5.09
C ARG A 48 2.05 -5.81 3.93
N PHE A 49 1.82 -4.50 3.96
CA PHE A 49 2.37 -3.59 2.97
C PHE A 49 3.91 -3.47 3.09
N THR A 50 4.44 -3.39 4.31
CA THR A 50 5.88 -3.36 4.55
C THR A 50 6.56 -4.67 4.14
N ASP A 51 5.95 -5.82 4.43
CA ASP A 51 6.45 -7.14 4.02
C ASP A 51 6.52 -7.22 2.49
N PHE A 52 5.42 -6.88 1.81
CA PHE A 52 5.37 -6.81 0.35
C PHE A 52 6.46 -5.91 -0.23
N THR A 53 6.61 -4.71 0.33
CA THR A 53 7.58 -3.74 -0.17
C THR A 53 9.01 -4.28 -0.01
N SER A 54 9.31 -4.89 1.13
CA SER A 54 10.63 -5.50 1.38
C SER A 54 10.91 -6.63 0.37
N ASP A 55 9.95 -7.54 0.18
CA ASP A 55 10.08 -8.65 -0.78
C ASP A 55 10.21 -8.15 -2.23
N PHE A 56 9.46 -7.12 -2.59
CA PHE A 56 9.55 -6.47 -3.91
C PHE A 56 10.95 -5.92 -4.16
N PHE A 57 11.47 -5.08 -3.25
CA PHE A 57 12.79 -4.49 -3.42
C PHE A 57 13.88 -5.56 -3.45
N ASP A 58 13.85 -6.53 -2.52
CA ASP A 58 14.85 -7.58 -2.45
C ASP A 58 14.85 -8.48 -3.68
N THR A 59 13.66 -8.83 -4.19
CA THR A 59 13.52 -9.69 -5.38
C THR A 59 14.01 -8.96 -6.62
N ARG A 60 13.56 -7.73 -6.85
CA ARG A 60 13.95 -6.98 -8.05
C ARG A 60 15.42 -6.56 -8.05
N LYS A 61 16.00 -6.26 -6.88
CA LYS A 61 17.45 -6.03 -6.78
C LYS A 61 18.26 -7.27 -7.17
N LYS A 62 17.80 -8.48 -6.77
CA LYS A 62 18.45 -9.74 -7.19
C LYS A 62 18.33 -10.00 -8.69
N GLU A 63 17.27 -9.50 -9.33
CA GLU A 63 17.08 -9.53 -10.79
C GLU A 63 17.90 -8.47 -11.54
N GLY A 64 18.56 -7.55 -10.83
CA GLY A 64 19.47 -6.55 -11.39
C GLY A 64 18.87 -5.16 -11.60
N PHE A 65 17.68 -4.89 -11.08
CA PHE A 65 17.07 -3.55 -11.14
C PHE A 65 17.81 -2.57 -10.24
N ALA A 66 18.05 -1.35 -10.74
CA ALA A 66 18.53 -0.24 -9.94
C ALA A 66 17.39 0.41 -9.15
N ASP A 67 17.72 1.17 -8.11
CA ASP A 67 16.72 1.86 -7.28
C ASP A 67 15.82 2.80 -8.12
N ASP A 68 16.39 3.47 -9.12
CA ASP A 68 15.64 4.35 -10.03
C ASP A 68 14.66 3.58 -10.92
N ASP A 69 15.00 2.35 -11.34
CA ASP A 69 14.10 1.51 -12.13
C ASP A 69 12.89 1.07 -11.29
N LEU A 70 13.09 0.80 -10.00
CA LEU A 70 12.02 0.43 -9.06
C LEU A 70 11.09 1.61 -8.78
N ASN A 71 11.67 2.81 -8.63
CA ASN A 71 10.90 4.04 -8.42
C ASN A 71 10.08 4.44 -9.65
N MET A 72 10.56 4.09 -10.85
CA MET A 72 9.93 4.41 -12.13
C MET A 72 9.24 3.20 -12.79
N MET A 73 9.05 2.11 -12.04
CA MET A 73 8.48 0.88 -12.57
C MET A 73 7.08 1.11 -13.16
N PRO A 74 6.81 0.64 -14.39
CA PRO A 74 5.48 0.75 -14.98
C PRO A 74 4.42 0.07 -14.11
N VAL A 75 3.27 0.73 -13.97
CA VAL A 75 2.13 0.21 -13.18
C VAL A 75 1.73 -1.22 -13.55
N PRO A 76 1.67 -1.63 -14.84
CA PRO A 76 1.33 -3.02 -15.18
C PRO A 76 2.30 -4.04 -14.57
N GLU A 77 3.61 -3.77 -14.65
CA GLU A 77 4.64 -4.66 -14.12
C GLU A 77 4.60 -4.75 -12.59
N TYR A 78 4.36 -3.61 -11.94
CA TYR A 78 4.18 -3.56 -10.49
C TYR A 78 2.94 -4.34 -10.03
N LEU A 79 1.83 -4.24 -10.77
CA LEU A 79 0.61 -5.00 -10.49
C LEU A 79 0.81 -6.50 -10.66
N ASP A 80 1.57 -6.92 -11.67
CA ASP A 80 1.88 -8.33 -11.87
C ASP A 80 2.70 -8.89 -10.69
N PHE A 81 3.65 -8.11 -10.16
CA PHE A 81 4.37 -8.51 -8.95
C PHE A 81 3.46 -8.62 -7.71
N ILE A 82 2.56 -7.65 -7.50
CA ILE A 82 1.56 -7.72 -6.42
C ILE A 82 0.74 -9.00 -6.52
N ARG A 83 0.29 -9.37 -7.72
CA ARG A 83 -0.54 -10.57 -7.94
C ARG A 83 0.25 -11.85 -7.62
N SER A 84 1.49 -11.96 -8.08
CA SER A 84 2.35 -13.11 -7.78
C SER A 84 2.57 -13.26 -6.28
N TRP A 85 2.94 -12.17 -5.61
CA TRP A 85 3.17 -12.16 -4.17
C TRP A 85 1.93 -12.57 -3.36
N ILE A 86 0.74 -12.08 -3.74
CA ILE A 86 -0.52 -12.47 -3.10
C ILE A 86 -0.80 -13.98 -3.31
N SER A 87 -0.50 -14.51 -4.49
CA SER A 87 -0.71 -15.93 -4.81
C SER A 87 0.19 -16.84 -3.96
N GLU A 88 1.45 -16.45 -3.76
CA GLU A 88 2.42 -17.21 -2.97
C GLU A 88 2.07 -17.22 -1.48
N MET A 89 1.47 -16.14 -0.96
CA MET A 89 0.99 -16.06 0.43
C MET A 89 -0.32 -16.80 0.70
N GLY A 90 -1.06 -17.17 -0.34
CA GLY A 90 -2.32 -17.91 -0.24
C GLY A 90 -2.16 -19.43 -0.31
N SER A 91 -0.93 -19.94 -0.35
CA SER A 91 -0.56 -21.36 -0.49
C SER A 91 -0.27 -22.02 0.85
#